data_AF-C9Y6J6-F1
#
_entry.id   AF-C9Y6J6-F1
#
_cell.length_a   1.000
_cell.length_b   1.000
_cell.length_c   1.000
_cell.angle_alpha   90.00
_cell.angle_beta   90.00
_cell.angle_gamma   90.00
#
_symmetry.space_group_name_H-M   'P 1'
#
loop_
_entity.id
_entity.type
_entity.pdbx_description
1 polymer ?
#
loop_
_entity_poly.entity_id
_entity_poly.type
_entity_poly.pdbx_seq_one_letter_code
_entity_poly.pdbx_strand_id
1 'polypeptide(L)'
;MAALGLVVMEDPKGVQPVYAPAPLVREEVLKRYPAIATVLAPIFKSLDGPTLQTLNARIQLEGQDPRKVATAYLQSKGFLK
;
A
#
# COMPACT_ATOMS: atom_id res chain seq x y z
N MET A 1 -13.32 2.00 7.86
CA MET A 1 -12.96 2.15 9.29
C MET A 1 -12.81 3.62 9.65
N ALA A 2 -11.87 4.38 9.07
CA ALA A 2 -11.76 5.83 9.31
C ALA A 2 -13.03 6.64 8.95
N ALA A 3 -13.69 6.33 7.82
CA ALA A 3 -14.93 7.00 7.42
C ALA A 3 -16.15 6.72 8.32
N LEU A 4 -16.06 5.70 9.18
CA LEU A 4 -17.06 5.39 10.20
C LEU A 4 -16.62 5.90 11.59
N GLY A 5 -15.52 6.67 11.67
CA GLY A 5 -14.95 7.15 12.93
C GLY A 5 -14.29 6.06 13.79
N LEU A 6 -13.96 4.90 13.22
CA LEU A 6 -13.34 3.79 13.97
C LEU A 6 -11.82 3.84 13.88
N VAL A 7 -11.15 3.55 15.00
CA VAL A 7 -9.69 3.48 15.13
C VAL A 7 -9.27 2.03 15.37
N VAL A 8 -8.24 1.58 14.65
CA VAL A 8 -7.64 0.26 14.86
C VAL A 8 -6.69 0.34 16.07
N MET A 9 -6.87 -0.55 17.05
CA MET A 9 -5.96 -0.69 18.18
C MET A 9 -4.69 -1.42 17.75
N GLU A 10 -3.55 -1.03 18.32
CA GLU A 10 -2.29 -1.75 18.14
C GLU A 10 -2.36 -3.12 18.83
N ASP A 11 -1.72 -4.13 18.23
CA ASP A 11 -1.50 -5.45 18.83
C ASP A 11 -0.03 -5.61 19.23
N PRO A 12 0.42 -4.98 20.33
CA PRO A 12 1.83 -4.99 20.73
C PRO A 12 2.31 -6.37 21.17
N LYS A 13 1.39 -7.29 21.48
CA LYS A 13 1.71 -8.66 21.90
C LYS A 13 1.70 -9.65 20.73
N GLY A 14 1.37 -9.19 19.51
CA GLY A 14 1.36 -10.02 18.31
C GLY A 14 0.47 -11.25 18.45
N VAL A 15 -0.68 -11.10 19.09
CA VAL A 15 -1.67 -12.17 19.26
C VAL A 15 -2.20 -12.61 17.90
N GLN A 16 -2.35 -11.66 16.98
CA GLN A 16 -2.78 -11.91 15.60
C GLN A 16 -1.59 -12.16 14.68
N PRO A 17 -1.70 -13.07 13.69
CA PRO A 17 -0.72 -13.18 12.63
C PRO A 17 -0.59 -11.86 11.82
N VAL A 18 0.64 -11.47 11.52
CA VAL A 18 0.93 -10.26 10.74
C VAL A 18 0.71 -10.52 9.25
N TYR A 19 -0.21 -9.76 8.64
CA TYR A 19 -0.46 -9.77 7.19
C TYR A 19 0.01 -8.46 6.53
N ALA A 20 1.32 -8.34 6.31
CA ALA A 20 1.89 -7.18 5.61
C ALA A 20 1.89 -7.41 4.08
N PRO A 21 1.32 -6.48 3.28
CA PRO A 21 1.33 -6.63 1.83
C PRO A 21 2.75 -6.44 1.29
N ALA A 22 3.18 -7.33 0.39
CA ALA A 22 4.47 -7.26 -0.27
C ALA A 22 4.37 -7.71 -1.73
N PRO A 23 5.15 -7.13 -2.66
CA PRO A 23 5.27 -7.65 -4.02
C PRO A 23 5.92 -9.03 -4.01
N LEU A 24 5.29 -10.00 -4.67
CA LEU A 24 5.89 -11.29 -4.97
C LEU A 24 6.21 -11.37 -6.47
N VAL A 25 7.48 -11.56 -6.80
CA VAL A 25 7.97 -11.58 -8.18
C VAL A 25 8.77 -12.86 -8.42
N ARG A 26 8.56 -13.50 -9.58
CA ARG A 26 9.35 -14.67 -9.99
C ARG A 26 10.83 -14.31 -10.12
N GLU A 27 11.71 -15.17 -9.63
CA GLU A 27 13.16 -14.93 -9.62
C GLU A 27 13.73 -14.62 -11.01
N GLU A 28 13.31 -15.36 -12.05
CA GLU A 28 13.74 -15.14 -13.44
C GLU A 28 13.42 -13.71 -13.93
N VAL A 29 12.25 -13.18 -13.56
CA VAL A 29 11.84 -11.82 -13.91
C VAL A 29 12.64 -10.79 -13.11
N LEU A 30 12.84 -11.04 -11.82
CA LEU A 30 13.60 -10.14 -10.96
C LEU A 30 15.09 -10.06 -11.39
N LYS A 31 15.68 -11.17 -11.83
CA LYS A 31 17.04 -11.20 -12.40
C LYS A 31 17.14 -10.40 -13.69
N ARG A 32 16.10 -10.44 -14.54
CA ARG A 32 16.04 -9.63 -15.77
C ARG A 32 15.82 -8.15 -15.50
N TYR A 33 15.07 -7.82 -14.45
CA TYR A 33 14.70 -6.46 -14.10
C TYR A 33 14.97 -6.17 -12.60
N PRO A 34 16.24 -6.11 -12.18
CA PRO A 34 16.59 -5.94 -10.76
C PRO A 34 16.10 -4.60 -10.20
N ALA A 35 15.89 -3.59 -11.06
CA ALA A 35 15.32 -2.31 -10.69
C ALA A 35 13.91 -2.41 -10.07
N ILE A 36 13.15 -3.49 -10.32
CA ILE A 36 11.84 -3.72 -9.69
C ILE A 36 11.95 -3.66 -8.17
N ALA A 37 12.97 -4.32 -7.59
CA ALA A 37 13.18 -4.30 -6.14
C ALA A 37 13.49 -2.88 -5.64
N THR A 38 14.39 -2.18 -6.32
CA THR A 38 14.80 -0.81 -5.94
C THR A 38 13.65 0.19 -6.03
N VAL A 39 12.80 0.08 -7.04
CA VAL A 39 11.66 0.98 -7.26
C VAL A 39 10.54 0.68 -6.28
N LEU A 40 10.20 -0.59 -6.05
CA LEU A 40 9.07 -0.95 -5.19
C LEU A 40 9.38 -0.80 -3.69
N ALA A 41 10.64 -0.94 -3.27
CA ALA A 41 11.03 -0.83 -1.86
C ALA A 41 10.55 0.47 -1.17
N PRO A 42 10.83 1.69 -1.70
CA PRO A 42 10.37 2.92 -1.08
C PRO A 42 8.84 3.10 -1.17
N ILE A 43 8.20 2.57 -2.22
CA ILE A 43 6.75 2.63 -2.42
C ILE A 43 6.05 1.83 -1.32
N PHE A 44 6.46 0.58 -1.08
CA PHE A 44 5.83 -0.26 -0.06
C PHE A 44 6.18 0.19 1.36
N LYS A 45 7.34 0.82 1.56
CA LYS A 45 7.70 1.45 2.84
C LYS A 45 6.76 2.60 3.21
N SER A 46 6.14 3.28 2.24
CA SER A 46 5.18 4.36 2.50
C SER A 46 3.73 3.90 2.68
N LEU A 47 3.44 2.61 2.51
CA LEU A 47 2.10 2.01 2.62
C LEU A 47 1.85 1.46 4.03
N ASP A 48 1.88 2.34 5.03
CA ASP A 48 1.51 1.97 6.40
C ASP A 48 0.00 1.71 6.54
N GLY A 49 -0.40 1.14 7.68
CA GLY A 49 -1.79 0.79 7.98
C GLY A 49 -2.77 1.95 7.77
N PRO A 50 -2.56 3.12 8.38
CA PRO A 50 -3.41 4.29 8.18
C PRO A 50 -3.49 4.72 6.70
N THR A 51 -2.36 4.76 6.00
CA THR A 51 -2.30 5.12 4.58
C THR A 51 -3.15 4.16 3.73
N LEU A 52 -2.98 2.85 3.92
CA LEU A 52 -3.75 1.84 3.19
C LEU A 52 -5.25 1.94 3.51
N GLN A 53 -5.62 2.23 4.75
CA GLN A 53 -7.02 2.43 5.13
C GLN A 53 -7.63 3.63 4.41
N THR A 54 -6.91 4.77 4.33
CA THR A 54 -7.38 5.95 3.60
C THR A 54 -7.52 5.68 2.11
N LEU A 55 -6.55 5.01 1.48
CA LEU A 55 -6.61 4.66 0.06
C LEU A 55 -7.77 3.71 -0.24
N ASN A 56 -7.97 2.69 0.60
CA ASN A 56 -9.08 1.74 0.45
C ASN A 56 -10.44 2.40 0.68
N ALA A 57 -10.55 3.36 1.60
CA ALA A 57 -11.79 4.08 1.86
C ALA A 57 -12.25 4.89 0.63
N ARG A 58 -11.32 5.55 -0.07
CA ARG A 58 -11.63 6.28 -1.31
C ARG A 58 -12.21 5.38 -2.40
N ILE A 59 -11.78 4.12 -2.44
CA ILE A 59 -12.29 3.15 -3.41
C ILE A 59 -13.66 2.61 -2.96
N GLN A 60 -13.74 2.10 -1.72
CA GLN A 60 -14.89 1.34 -1.25
C GLN A 60 -16.10 2.22 -0.88
N LEU A 61 -15.85 3.45 -0.43
CA LEU A 61 -16.90 4.32 0.10
C LEU A 61 -17.21 5.49 -0.83
N GLU A 62 -16.18 6.08 -1.43
CA GLU A 62 -16.35 7.20 -2.37
C GLU A 62 -16.49 6.72 -3.83
N GLY A 63 -16.31 5.42 -4.09
CA GLY A 63 -16.47 4.84 -5.44
C GLY A 63 -15.40 5.27 -6.43
N GLN A 64 -14.24 5.77 -5.97
CA GLN A 64 -13.17 6.21 -6.87
C GLN A 64 -12.54 5.02 -7.60
N ASP A 65 -12.14 5.25 -8.85
CA ASP A 65 -11.41 4.27 -9.65
C ASP A 65 -10.06 3.92 -8.97
N PRO A 66 -9.77 2.61 -8.72
CA PRO A 66 -8.54 2.19 -8.05
C PRO A 66 -7.26 2.65 -8.76
N ARG A 67 -7.25 2.71 -10.09
CA ARG A 67 -6.09 3.18 -10.86
C ARG A 67 -5.88 4.66 -10.63
N LYS A 68 -6.94 5.47 -10.62
CA LYS A 68 -6.84 6.90 -10.31
C LYS A 68 -6.33 7.14 -8.89
N VAL A 69 -6.81 6.37 -7.91
CA VAL A 69 -6.34 6.45 -6.52
C VAL A 69 -4.85 6.10 -6.43
N ALA A 70 -4.42 5.02 -7.08
CA ALA A 70 -3.01 4.61 -7.11
C ALA A 70 -2.12 5.66 -7.79
N THR A 71 -2.49 6.14 -8.98
CA THR A 71 -1.75 7.18 -9.70
C THR A 71 -1.61 8.44 -8.87
N ALA A 72 -2.71 8.93 -8.28
CA ALA A 72 -2.68 10.13 -7.44
C ALA A 72 -1.79 9.95 -6.20
N TYR A 73 -1.83 8.78 -5.57
CA TYR A 73 -0.96 8.48 -4.44
C TYR A 73 0.52 8.49 -4.85
N LEU A 74 0.87 7.78 -5.92
CA LEU A 74 2.25 7.73 -6.43
C LEU A 74 2.76 9.12 -6.83
N GLN A 75 1.91 9.95 -7.45
CA GLN A 75 2.23 11.35 -7.78
C GLN A 75 2.44 12.20 -6.52
N SER A 76 1.56 12.10 -5.52
CA SER A 76 1.67 12.85 -4.27
C SER A 76 2.94 12.54 -3.47
N LYS A 77 3.48 11.33 -3.64
CA LYS A 77 4.73 10.87 -3.01
C LYS A 77 5.96 11.10 -3.89
N GLY A 78 5.79 11.63 -5.11
CA GLY A 78 6.87 11.89 -6.05
C GLY A 78 7.43 10.65 -6.75
N PHE A 79 6.74 9.50 -6.66
CA PHE A 79 7.13 8.26 -7.34
C PHE A 79 6.73 8.23 -8.81
N LEU A 80 5.76 9.06 -9.20
CA LEU A 80 5.24 9.18 -10.56
C LEU A 80 5.06 10.67 -10.89
N LYS A 81 5.29 11.05 -12.15
CA LYS A 81 4.99 12.40 -12.66
C LYS A 81 3.67 12.37 -13.41
#